data_AF-A0A7Y2G4S5-F1
#
_entry.id   AF-A0A7Y2G4S5-F1
#
_cell.length_a   1.000
_cell.length_b   1.000
_cell.length_c   1.000
_cell.angle_alpha   90.00
_cell.angle_beta   90.00
_cell.angle_gamma   90.00
#
_symmetry.space_group_name_H-M   'P 1'
#
loop_
_entity.id
_entity.type
_entity.pdbx_description
1 polymer ?
#
loop_
_entity_poly.entity_id
_entity_poly.type
_entity_poly.pdbx_seq_one_letter_code
_entity_poly.pdbx_strand_id
1 'polypeptide(L)'
;MNCILNHCHEHIAVDFAIIAYYAIAVGATIVFALLSQSKTIKTAALIISGVWLVSILYFLAVGGSKYFLLVALTDSVLAFLFWRMAKTELFPAALCCFMIANIVVVIVSAAIPLSEFWTIFTLNRIFELMLAYIIGSSIYRIRKLRPPDFEEAEAMDRSLKFLAG
;
A
#
# COMPACT_ATOMS: atom_id res chain seq x y z
N MET A 1 0.18 -4.67 -30.58
CA MET A 1 -0.54 -5.38 -29.50
C MET A 1 0.35 -6.49 -29.01
N ASN A 2 0.66 -6.49 -27.71
CA ASN A 2 1.49 -7.51 -27.07
C ASN A 2 0.61 -8.21 -26.03
N CYS A 3 0.60 -9.55 -25.99
CA CYS A 3 -0.32 -10.31 -25.16
C CYS A 3 0.40 -10.97 -23.98
N ILE A 4 -0.22 -10.94 -22.79
CA ILE A 4 0.24 -11.55 -21.54
C ILE A 4 -0.95 -12.32 -20.95
N LEU A 5 -0.70 -13.54 -20.44
CA LEU A 5 -1.69 -14.32 -19.66
C LEU A 5 -3.12 -14.32 -20.25
N ASN A 6 -3.25 -14.50 -21.58
CA ASN A 6 -4.50 -14.49 -22.36
C ASN A 6 -5.17 -13.13 -22.66
N HIS A 7 -4.60 -11.99 -22.29
CA HIS A 7 -5.12 -10.67 -22.67
C HIS A 7 -4.11 -9.86 -23.50
N CYS A 8 -4.59 -9.11 -24.50
CA CYS A 8 -3.74 -8.32 -25.38
C CYS A 8 -3.80 -6.84 -25.01
N HIS A 9 -2.64 -6.26 -24.71
CA HIS A 9 -2.49 -4.88 -24.30
C HIS A 9 -2.01 -4.04 -25.50
N GLU A 10 -2.66 -2.91 -25.73
CA GLU A 10 -2.27 -1.96 -26.79
C GLU A 10 -0.97 -1.21 -26.40
N HIS A 11 -0.79 -0.89 -25.12
CA HIS A 11 0.32 -0.09 -24.59
C HIS A 11 1.09 -0.78 -23.46
N ILE A 12 1.50 -2.03 -23.66
CA ILE A 12 2.15 -2.86 -22.63
C ILE A 12 3.36 -2.21 -21.95
N ALA A 13 4.14 -1.40 -22.68
CA ALA A 13 5.32 -0.72 -22.13
C ALA A 13 4.93 0.34 -21.10
N VAL A 14 3.81 1.03 -21.32
CA VAL A 14 3.27 2.04 -20.39
C VAL A 14 2.73 1.33 -19.14
N ASP A 15 2.01 0.22 -19.31
CA ASP A 15 1.49 -0.58 -18.21
C ASP A 15 2.62 -1.06 -17.28
N PHE A 16 3.71 -1.60 -17.86
CA PHE A 16 4.88 -2.01 -17.09
C PHE A 16 5.61 -0.86 -16.42
N ALA A 17 5.70 0.31 -17.04
CA ALA A 17 6.32 1.48 -16.42
C ALA A 17 5.53 1.93 -15.18
N ILE A 18 4.19 1.92 -15.26
CA ILE A 18 3.30 2.24 -14.14
C ILE A 18 3.44 1.18 -13.03
N ILE A 19 3.44 -0.11 -13.38
CA ILE A 19 3.65 -1.20 -12.41
C ILE A 19 5.00 -1.05 -11.71
N ALA A 20 6.08 -0.76 -12.44
CA ALA A 20 7.41 -0.58 -11.87
C ALA A 20 7.47 0.63 -10.91
N TYR A 21 6.83 1.74 -11.26
CA TYR A 21 6.71 2.91 -10.39
C TYR A 21 6.06 2.54 -9.04
N TYR A 22 4.91 1.86 -9.08
CA TYR A 22 4.23 1.44 -7.84
C TYR A 22 4.99 0.34 -7.10
N ALA A 23 5.70 -0.55 -7.80
CA ALA A 23 6.53 -1.57 -7.16
C ALA A 23 7.61 -0.95 -6.27
N ILE A 24 8.24 0.14 -6.72
CA ILE A 24 9.22 0.90 -5.93
C ILE A 24 8.55 1.51 -4.70
N ALA A 25 7.39 2.16 -4.87
CA ALA A 25 6.66 2.80 -3.76
C ALA A 25 6.18 1.78 -2.72
N VAL A 26 5.67 0.64 -3.17
CA VAL A 26 5.26 -0.50 -2.33
C VAL A 26 6.47 -1.10 -1.61
N GLY A 27 7.58 -1.30 -2.32
CA GLY A 27 8.84 -1.77 -1.74
C GLY A 27 9.34 -0.84 -0.62
N ALA A 28 9.37 0.47 -0.89
CA ALA A 28 9.72 1.48 0.11
C ALA A 28 8.77 1.42 1.33
N THR A 29 7.46 1.28 1.09
CA THR A 29 6.46 1.15 2.15
C THR A 29 6.74 -0.06 3.05
N ILE A 30 7.07 -1.22 2.47
CA ILE A 30 7.42 -2.43 3.23
C ILE A 30 8.69 -2.19 4.06
N VAL A 31 9.75 -1.64 3.45
CA VAL A 31 11.02 -1.36 4.14
C VAL A 31 10.80 -0.44 5.34
N PHE A 32 10.13 0.70 5.16
CA PHE A 32 9.84 1.62 6.26
C PHE A 32 8.94 1.00 7.33
N ALA A 33 7.92 0.23 6.93
CA ALA A 33 7.05 -0.46 7.87
C ALA A 33 7.82 -1.48 8.73
N LEU A 34 8.75 -2.24 8.13
CA LEU A 34 9.62 -3.17 8.86
C LEU A 34 10.51 -2.44 9.87
N LEU A 35 11.12 -1.33 9.46
CA LEU A 35 11.97 -0.47 10.31
C LEU A 35 11.20 0.21 11.44
N SER A 36 9.90 0.46 11.28
CA SER A 36 9.05 1.10 12.30
C SER A 36 8.83 0.27 13.57
N GLN A 37 9.13 -1.03 13.51
CA GLN A 37 8.89 -2.02 14.58
C GLN A 37 7.44 -2.09 15.09
N SER A 38 6.47 -1.45 14.42
CA SER A 38 5.05 -1.54 14.74
C SER A 38 4.41 -2.76 14.11
N LYS A 39 3.80 -3.64 14.90
CA LYS A 39 3.00 -4.76 14.36
C LYS A 39 1.88 -4.24 13.46
N THR A 40 1.14 -3.23 13.90
CA THR A 40 0.01 -2.65 13.15
C THR A 40 0.42 -2.06 11.81
N ILE A 41 1.52 -1.30 11.75
CA ILE A 41 2.00 -0.70 10.50
C ILE A 41 2.52 -1.79 9.55
N LYS A 42 3.28 -2.77 10.07
CA LYS A 42 3.75 -3.92 9.28
C LYS A 42 2.60 -4.72 8.69
N THR A 43 1.59 -5.06 9.50
CA THR A 43 0.42 -5.80 9.04
C THR A 43 -0.34 -5.03 7.97
N ALA A 44 -0.57 -3.73 8.19
CA ALA A 44 -1.24 -2.88 7.18
C ALA A 44 -0.45 -2.81 5.87
N ALA A 45 0.86 -2.57 5.94
CA ALA A 45 1.73 -2.54 4.77
C ALA A 45 1.70 -3.88 4.00
N LEU A 46 1.85 -5.00 4.69
CA LEU A 46 1.86 -6.33 4.06
C LEU A 46 0.52 -6.66 3.38
N ILE A 47 -0.60 -6.36 4.05
CA ILE A 47 -1.93 -6.63 3.52
C ILE A 47 -2.21 -5.74 2.28
N ILE A 48 -1.89 -4.44 2.33
CA ILE A 48 -2.06 -3.52 1.19
C ILE A 48 -1.18 -3.94 0.02
N SER A 49 0.10 -4.26 0.27
CA SER A 49 1.02 -4.75 -0.76
C SER A 49 0.55 -6.06 -1.39
N GLY A 50 0.00 -6.97 -0.58
CA GLY A 50 -0.56 -8.23 -1.06
C GLY A 50 -1.76 -8.03 -1.97
N VAL A 51 -2.71 -7.16 -1.57
CA VAL A 51 -3.87 -6.82 -2.41
C VAL A 51 -3.45 -6.14 -3.71
N TRP A 52 -2.49 -5.21 -3.65
CA TRP A 52 -1.95 -4.56 -4.84
C TRP A 52 -1.34 -5.58 -5.82
N LEU A 53 -0.54 -6.53 -5.32
CA LEU A 53 0.06 -7.58 -6.15
C LEU A 53 -1.00 -8.47 -6.81
N VAL A 54 -2.01 -8.92 -6.04
CA VAL A 54 -3.13 -9.72 -6.58
C VAL A 54 -3.91 -8.94 -7.64
N SER A 55 -4.13 -7.65 -7.41
CA SER A 55 -4.86 -6.77 -8.34
C SER A 55 -4.12 -6.61 -9.66
N ILE A 56 -2.79 -6.49 -9.65
CA ILE A 56 -1.97 -6.43 -10.88
C ILE A 56 -2.04 -7.75 -11.64
N LEU A 57 -1.87 -8.88 -10.96
CA LEU A 57 -1.94 -10.19 -11.60
C LEU A 57 -3.31 -10.43 -12.24
N TYR A 58 -4.37 -10.00 -11.58
CA TYR A 58 -5.72 -10.08 -12.12
C TYR A 58 -5.93 -9.15 -13.32
N PHE A 59 -5.44 -7.91 -13.25
CA PHE A 59 -5.50 -6.95 -14.35
C PHE A 59 -4.83 -7.52 -15.61
N LEU A 60 -3.63 -8.09 -15.48
CA LEU A 60 -2.89 -8.71 -16.58
C LEU A 60 -3.58 -9.95 -17.16
N ALA A 61 -4.37 -10.68 -16.36
CA ALA A 61 -5.05 -11.90 -16.79
C ALA A 61 -6.43 -11.66 -17.42
N VAL A 62 -7.15 -10.62 -16.99
CA VAL A 62 -8.60 -10.49 -17.24
C VAL A 62 -9.02 -9.15 -17.87
N GLY A 63 -8.19 -8.11 -17.83
CA GLY A 63 -8.47 -6.78 -18.39
C GLY A 63 -9.31 -5.86 -17.50
N GLY A 64 -9.54 -4.62 -17.96
CA GLY A 64 -10.03 -3.49 -17.15
C GLY A 64 -11.48 -3.56 -16.63
N SER A 65 -12.43 -4.12 -17.39
CA SER A 65 -13.84 -4.09 -16.98
C SER A 65 -14.15 -4.98 -15.76
N LYS A 66 -13.50 -6.15 -15.66
CA LYS A 66 -13.64 -7.06 -14.52
C LYS A 66 -12.74 -6.65 -13.34
N TYR A 67 -11.72 -5.85 -13.59
CA TYR A 67 -10.79 -5.34 -12.57
C TYR A 67 -11.52 -4.51 -11.51
N PHE A 68 -12.47 -3.65 -11.88
CA PHE A 68 -13.18 -2.82 -10.90
C PHE A 68 -14.04 -3.62 -9.91
N LEU A 69 -14.61 -4.76 -10.33
CA LEU A 69 -15.32 -5.66 -9.43
C LEU A 69 -14.39 -6.24 -8.36
N LEU A 70 -13.18 -6.67 -8.78
CA LEU A 70 -12.17 -7.16 -7.86
C LEU A 70 -11.76 -6.06 -6.88
N VAL A 71 -11.50 -4.84 -7.37
CA VAL A 71 -11.12 -3.69 -6.52
C VAL A 71 -12.20 -3.41 -5.47
N ALA A 72 -13.47 -3.35 -5.85
CA ALA A 72 -14.56 -3.13 -4.89
C ALA A 72 -14.60 -4.22 -3.80
N LEU A 73 -14.38 -5.48 -4.18
CA LEU A 73 -14.36 -6.61 -3.25
C LEU A 73 -13.16 -6.55 -2.31
N THR A 74 -11.95 -6.34 -2.85
CA THR A 74 -10.73 -6.26 -2.04
C THR A 74 -10.75 -5.06 -1.12
N ASP A 75 -11.21 -3.90 -1.59
CA ASP A 75 -11.25 -2.68 -0.79
C ASP A 75 -12.30 -2.78 0.32
N SER A 76 -13.42 -3.48 0.08
CA SER A 76 -14.41 -3.80 1.13
C SER A 76 -13.81 -4.68 2.22
N VAL A 77 -13.05 -5.72 1.84
CA VAL A 77 -12.34 -6.59 2.79
C VAL A 77 -11.30 -5.80 3.59
N LEU A 78 -10.51 -4.96 2.91
CA LEU A 78 -9.52 -4.11 3.55
C LEU A 78 -10.15 -3.08 4.50
N ALA A 79 -11.23 -2.41 4.08
CA ALA A 79 -11.99 -1.50 4.93
C ALA A 79 -12.45 -2.20 6.21
N PHE A 80 -13.00 -3.41 6.10
CA PHE A 80 -13.42 -4.20 7.25
C PHE A 80 -12.24 -4.56 8.16
N LEU A 81 -11.11 -5.02 7.61
CA LEU A 81 -9.91 -5.34 8.38
C LEU A 81 -9.36 -4.10 9.10
N PHE A 82 -9.27 -2.96 8.44
CA PHE A 82 -8.82 -1.71 9.04
C PHE A 82 -9.79 -1.18 10.07
N TRP A 83 -11.11 -1.28 9.86
CA TRP A 83 -12.11 -0.96 10.86
C TRP A 83 -11.93 -1.79 12.13
N ARG A 84 -11.66 -3.10 12.00
CA ARG A 84 -11.38 -3.97 13.15
C ARG A 84 -10.11 -3.56 13.87
N MET A 85 -9.02 -3.29 13.13
CA MET A 85 -7.77 -2.82 13.72
C MET A 85 -7.90 -1.42 14.35
N ALA A 86 -8.80 -0.57 13.83
CA ALA A 86 -9.05 0.78 14.32
C ALA A 86 -9.74 0.81 15.69
N LYS A 87 -10.31 -0.31 16.15
CA LYS A 87 -10.89 -0.41 17.51
C LYS A 87 -9.84 -0.33 18.61
N THR A 88 -8.58 -0.62 18.31
CA THR A 88 -7.48 -0.65 19.28
C THR A 88 -6.43 0.42 19.04
N GLU A 89 -6.30 0.90 17.79
CA GLU A 89 -5.23 1.80 17.36
C GLU A 89 -5.80 2.90 16.46
N LEU A 90 -5.26 4.12 16.51
CA LEU A 90 -5.77 5.22 15.68
C LEU A 90 -5.29 5.12 14.21
N PHE A 91 -4.08 4.60 13.99
CA PHE A 91 -3.44 4.52 12.67
C PHE A 91 -4.32 3.82 11.60
N PRO A 92 -4.92 2.64 11.87
CA PRO A 92 -5.79 1.97 10.90
C PRO A 92 -7.07 2.74 10.55
N ALA A 93 -7.51 3.68 11.39
CA ALA A 93 -8.74 4.44 11.13
C ALA A 93 -8.62 5.28 9.85
N ALA A 94 -7.46 5.92 9.63
CA ALA A 94 -7.20 6.68 8.41
C ALA A 94 -7.19 5.76 7.17
N LEU A 95 -6.57 4.58 7.27
CA LEU A 95 -6.57 3.59 6.19
C LEU A 95 -7.99 3.08 5.88
N CYS A 96 -8.82 2.89 6.90
CA CYS A 96 -10.23 2.56 6.72
C CYS A 96 -10.98 3.66 5.94
N CYS A 97 -10.74 4.94 6.26
CA CYS A 97 -11.34 6.05 5.53
C CYS A 97 -10.90 6.08 4.06
N PHE A 98 -9.62 5.83 3.78
CA PHE A 98 -9.14 5.74 2.39
C PHE A 98 -9.79 4.60 1.61
N MET A 99 -9.96 3.42 2.23
CA MET A 99 -10.67 2.30 1.61
C MET A 99 -12.13 2.62 1.33
N ILE A 100 -12.83 3.26 2.27
CA ILE A 100 -14.21 3.71 2.06
C ILE A 100 -14.28 4.72 0.91
N ALA A 101 -13.33 5.65 0.83
CA ALA A 101 -13.26 6.61 -0.28
C ALA A 101 -13.08 5.91 -1.63
N ASN A 102 -12.21 4.89 -1.72
CA ASN A 102 -12.07 4.08 -2.94
C ASN A 102 -13.39 3.39 -3.32
N ILE A 103 -14.05 2.73 -2.37
CA ILE A 103 -15.33 2.05 -2.61
C ILE A 103 -16.37 3.03 -3.16
N VAL A 104 -16.46 4.22 -2.56
CA VAL A 104 -17.37 5.27 -3.03
C VAL A 104 -17.02 5.68 -4.46
N VAL A 105 -15.75 5.89 -4.79
CA VAL A 105 -15.32 6.22 -6.16
C VAL A 105 -15.75 5.13 -7.15
N VAL A 106 -15.51 3.85 -6.82
CA VAL A 106 -15.91 2.73 -7.71
C VAL A 106 -17.42 2.67 -7.90
N ILE A 107 -18.21 2.83 -6.83
CA ILE A 107 -19.68 2.82 -6.92
C ILE A 107 -20.20 4.01 -7.72
N VAL A 108 -19.65 5.21 -7.50
CA VAL A 108 -20.05 6.42 -8.23
C VAL A 108 -19.69 6.30 -9.71
N SER A 109 -18.51 5.79 -10.05
CA SER A 109 -18.12 5.52 -11.45
C SER A 109 -18.95 4.43 -12.12
N ALA A 110 -19.54 3.51 -11.35
CA ALA A 110 -20.49 2.54 -11.87
C ALA A 110 -21.90 3.14 -12.09
N ALA A 111 -22.30 4.11 -11.27
CA ALA A 111 -23.62 4.74 -11.34
C ALA A 111 -23.69 5.93 -12.31
N ILE A 112 -22.58 6.65 -12.47
CA ILE A 112 -22.43 7.81 -13.33
C ILE A 112 -21.34 7.47 -14.35
N PRO A 113 -21.53 7.73 -15.65
CA PRO A 113 -20.53 7.46 -16.69
C PRO A 113 -19.35 8.45 -16.59
N LEU A 114 -18.63 8.40 -15.46
CA LEU A 114 -17.30 8.98 -15.31
C LEU A 114 -16.37 8.27 -16.28
N SER A 115 -15.46 9.01 -16.90
CA SER A 115 -14.49 8.38 -17.79
C SER A 115 -13.65 7.37 -17.00
N GLU A 116 -13.33 6.23 -17.64
CA GLU A 116 -12.48 5.20 -17.07
C GLU A 116 -11.12 5.77 -16.65
N PHE A 117 -10.62 6.74 -17.42
CA PHE A 117 -9.42 7.52 -17.10
C PHE A 117 -9.51 8.19 -15.72
N TRP A 118 -10.59 8.94 -15.43
CA TRP A 118 -10.74 9.63 -14.15
C TRP A 118 -10.89 8.66 -12.99
N THR A 119 -11.55 7.53 -13.22
CA THR A 119 -11.72 6.48 -12.20
C THR A 119 -10.37 5.88 -11.83
N ILE A 120 -9.60 5.42 -12.81
CA ILE A 120 -8.26 4.84 -12.60
C ILE A 120 -7.32 5.88 -11.99
N PHE A 121 -7.36 7.12 -12.47
CA PHE A 121 -6.55 8.21 -11.94
C PHE A 121 -6.81 8.45 -10.45
N THR A 122 -8.08 8.60 -10.05
CA THR A 122 -8.45 8.86 -8.66
C THR A 122 -8.09 7.70 -7.75
N LEU A 123 -8.38 6.45 -8.14
CA LEU A 123 -8.03 5.26 -7.35
C LEU A 123 -6.51 5.17 -7.12
N ASN A 124 -5.73 5.45 -8.16
CA ASN A 124 -4.27 5.52 -8.06
C ASN A 124 -3.80 6.62 -7.10
N ARG A 125 -4.40 7.83 -7.14
CA ARG A 125 -4.03 8.91 -6.20
C ARG A 125 -4.36 8.54 -4.75
N ILE A 126 -5.50 7.90 -4.49
CA ILE A 126 -5.84 7.43 -3.15
C ILE A 126 -4.85 6.35 -2.69
N PHE A 127 -4.46 5.43 -3.59
CA PHE A 127 -3.43 4.44 -3.30
C PHE A 127 -2.09 5.07 -2.92
N GLU A 128 -1.62 6.06 -3.67
CA GLU A 128 -0.40 6.82 -3.33
C GLU A 128 -0.51 7.51 -1.97
N LEU A 129 -1.66 8.11 -1.64
CA LEU A 129 -1.90 8.72 -0.33
C LEU A 129 -1.80 7.70 0.80
N MET A 130 -2.31 6.47 0.60
CA MET A 130 -2.15 5.39 1.58
C MET A 130 -0.70 5.00 1.78
N LEU A 131 0.05 4.79 0.69
CA LEU A 131 1.48 4.48 0.78
C LEU A 131 2.25 5.59 1.50
N ALA A 132 2.01 6.85 1.13
CA ALA A 132 2.61 8.01 1.76
C ALA A 132 2.24 8.10 3.25
N TYR A 133 0.99 7.80 3.62
CA TYR A 133 0.54 7.77 5.02
C TYR A 133 1.25 6.69 5.84
N ILE A 134 1.42 5.49 5.27
CA ILE A 134 2.16 4.39 5.93
C ILE A 134 3.64 4.75 6.09
N ILE A 135 4.27 5.27 5.04
CA ILE A 135 5.67 5.72 5.08
C ILE A 135 5.84 6.83 6.12
N GLY A 136 4.99 7.87 6.09
CA GLY A 136 5.04 8.98 7.03
C GLY A 136 4.85 8.52 8.48
N SER A 137 3.89 7.64 8.73
CA SER A 137 3.64 7.04 10.05
C SER A 137 4.83 6.20 10.52
N SER A 138 5.46 5.47 9.60
CA SER A 138 6.67 4.70 9.87
C SER A 138 7.85 5.60 10.25
N ILE A 139 8.11 6.64 9.47
CA ILE A 139 9.19 7.62 9.73
C ILE A 139 8.95 8.33 11.07
N TYR A 140 7.72 8.78 11.34
CA TYR A 140 7.36 9.41 12.60
C TYR A 140 7.67 8.51 13.79
N ARG A 141 7.30 7.22 13.70
CA ARG A 141 7.58 6.24 14.76
C ARG A 141 9.07 5.97 14.91
N ILE A 142 9.81 5.82 13.81
CA ILE A 142 11.27 5.62 13.83
C ILE A 142 11.97 6.80 14.52
N ARG A 143 11.56 8.04 14.24
CA ARG A 143 12.22 9.24 14.77
C ARG A 143 11.83 9.59 16.20
N LYS A 144 10.58 9.38 16.59
CA LYS A 144 10.03 9.92 17.85
C LYS A 144 9.80 8.87 18.92
N LEU A 145 9.63 7.61 18.53
CA LEU A 145 9.28 6.51 19.45
C LEU A 145 10.36 5.42 19.52
N ARG A 146 11.48 5.59 18.80
CA ARG A 146 12.70 4.81 19.06
C ARG A 146 13.39 5.45 20.28
N PRO A 147 13.48 4.77 21.43
CA PRO A 147 14.09 5.35 22.63
C PRO A 147 15.59 5.60 22.39
N PRO A 148 16.15 6.70 22.94
CA PRO A 148 17.58 7.03 22.85
C PRO A 148 18.48 5.92 23.45
N ASP A 149 17.94 5.16 24.40
CA ASP A 149 18.62 4.04 25.07
C ASP A 149 19.08 2.95 24.09
N PHE A 150 18.46 2.82 22.91
CA PHE A 150 18.89 1.86 21.89
C PHE A 150 20.14 2.34 21.13
N GLU A 151 20.27 3.65 20.90
CA GLU A 151 21.50 4.23 20.32
C GLU A 151 22.64 4.20 21.34
N GLU A 152 22.36 4.46 22.63
CA GLU A 152 23.35 4.30 23.69
C GLU A 152 23.77 2.84 23.89
N ALA A 153 22.84 1.88 23.82
CA ALA A 153 23.17 0.46 23.89
C ALA A 153 23.97 -0.03 22.67
N GLU A 154 23.64 0.42 21.45
CA GLU A 154 24.41 0.09 20.24
C GLU A 154 25.79 0.75 20.23
N ALA A 155 25.92 1.97 20.76
CA ALA A 155 27.18 2.68 20.91
C ALA A 155 28.05 2.01 21.98
N MET A 156 27.45 1.58 23.10
CA MET A 156 28.13 0.87 24.17
C MET A 156 28.60 -0.52 23.71
N ASP A 157 27.78 -1.28 22.99
CA ASP A 157 28.18 -2.57 22.38
C ASP A 157 29.31 -2.41 21.34
N ARG A 158 29.28 -1.33 20.53
CA ARG A 158 30.38 -1.00 19.62
C ARG A 158 31.68 -0.66 20.36
N SER A 159 31.60 0.09 21.45
CA SER A 159 32.76 0.47 22.25
C SER A 159 33.39 -0.74 22.97
N LEU A 160 32.56 -1.65 23.51
CA LEU A 160 33.01 -2.89 24.14
C LEU A 160 33.72 -3.81 23.15
N LYS A 161 33.20 -3.93 21.92
CA LYS A 161 33.87 -4.70 20.85
C LYS A 161 35.19 -4.09 20.39
N PHE A 162 35.32 -2.76 20.42
CA PHE A 162 36.57 -2.07 20.11
C PHE A 162 37.62 -2.23 21.21
N LEU A 163 37.20 -2.32 22.48
CA LEU A 163 38.10 -2.53 23.63
C LEU A 163 38.51 -3.99 23.83
N ALA A 164 37.73 -4.94 23.30
CA ALA A 164 37.96 -6.39 23.43
C ALA A 164 38.78 -7.01 22.28
N GLY A 165 39.16 -6.21 21.28
CA GLY A 165 40.09 -6.60 20.20
C GLY A 165 41.45 -5.94 20.37
#